data_AF-A0A7H4LV04-F1
#
_entry.id   AF-A0A7H4LV04-F1
#
_cell.length_a   1.000
_cell.length_b   1.000
_cell.length_c   1.000
_cell.angle_alpha   90.00
_cell.angle_beta   90.00
_cell.angle_gamma   90.00
#
_symmetry.space_group_name_H-M   'P 1'
#
loop_
_entity.id
_entity.type
_entity.pdbx_description
1 polymer ?
#
loop_
_entity_poly.entity_id
_entity_poly.type
_entity_poly.pdbx_seq_one_letter_code
_entity_poly.pdbx_strand_id
1 'polypeptide(L)' 'MISTWLTEKKIQIVDSVSDWKQAITISAQPLLVDESINENYVEAIFRSHEELGPYYVLAPRSGNASRTPGAGS' A
#
# COMPACT_ATOMS: atom_id res chain seq x y z
N MET A 1 11.98 -16.65 10.66
CA MET A 1 12.68 -16.01 9.54
C MET A 1 11.62 -15.60 8.51
N ILE A 2 11.64 -14.39 7.96
CA ILE A 2 10.57 -13.88 7.09
C ILE A 2 10.34 -14.77 5.85
N SER A 3 11.38 -15.49 5.41
CA SER A 3 11.35 -16.42 4.28
C SER A 3 10.36 -17.57 4.42
N THR A 4 9.88 -17.88 5.63
CA THR A 4 8.83 -18.90 5.84
C THR A 4 7.45 -18.40 5.37
N TRP A 5 7.23 -17.08 5.40
CA TRP A 5 5.95 -16.44 5.07
C TRP A 5 5.94 -15.79 3.69
N LEU A 6 7.13 -15.40 3.20
CA LEU A 6 7.32 -14.82 1.87
C LEU A 6 7.52 -15.92 0.82
N THR A 7 6.45 -16.63 0.50
CA THR A 7 6.46 -17.69 -0.52
C THR A 7 6.22 -17.09 -1.91
N GLU A 8 6.69 -17.77 -2.97
CA GLU A 8 6.50 -17.32 -4.37
C GLU A 8 5.04 -17.03 -4.71
N LYS A 9 4.09 -17.75 -4.09
CA LYS A 9 2.65 -17.53 -4.26
C LYS A 9 2.16 -16.18 -3.74
N LYS A 10 2.87 -15.58 -2.80
CA LYS A 10 2.56 -14.29 -2.17
C LYS A 10 3.35 -13.13 -2.77
N ILE A 11 4.20 -13.40 -3.77
CA ILE A 11 4.98 -12.39 -4.48
C ILE A 11 4.27 -12.07 -5.80
N GLN A 12 4.05 -10.78 -6.05
CA GLN A 12 3.47 -10.28 -7.29
C GLN A 12 4.48 -9.33 -7.92
N ILE A 13 4.90 -9.64 -9.15
CA ILE A 13 5.75 -8.76 -9.97
C ILE A 13 4.86 -8.18 -11.07
N VAL A 14 4.68 -6.87 -11.05
CA VAL A 14 3.87 -6.14 -12.03
C VAL A 14 4.72 -5.05 -12.68
N ASP A 15 4.52 -4.86 -13.99
CA ASP A 15 5.33 -3.95 -14.81
C ASP A 15 5.04 -2.48 -14.46
N SER A 16 3.77 -2.17 -14.25
CA SER A 16 3.33 -0.85 -13.79
C SER A 16 1.98 -0.93 -13.07
N VAL A 17 1.71 0.10 -12.29
CA VAL A 17 0.42 0.32 -11.61
C VAL A 17 -0.02 1.75 -11.87
N SER A 18 -1.32 1.93 -12.04
CA SER A 18 -1.93 3.21 -12.42
C SER A 18 -1.98 4.18 -11.24
N ASP A 19 -2.19 3.66 -10.03
CA ASP A 19 -2.31 4.43 -8.79
C ASP A 19 -1.94 3.58 -7.56
N TRP A 20 -1.70 4.23 -6.43
CA TRP A 20 -1.41 3.57 -5.16
C TRP A 20 -2.52 2.62 -4.70
N LYS A 21 -3.80 2.94 -4.97
CA LYS A 21 -4.93 2.03 -4.66
C LYS A 21 -4.78 0.71 -5.41
N GLN A 22 -4.45 0.77 -6.70
CA GLN A 22 -4.24 -0.43 -7.53
C GLN A 22 -3.04 -1.25 -7.03
N ALA A 23 -1.96 -0.60 -6.61
CA ALA A 23 -0.79 -1.27 -6.05
C ALA A 23 -1.13 -2.07 -4.78
N ILE A 24 -1.96 -1.50 -3.90
CA ILE A 24 -2.42 -2.17 -2.68
C ILE A 24 -3.34 -3.32 -3.01
N THR A 25 -4.31 -3.13 -3.92
CA THR A 25 -5.22 -4.21 -4.33
C THR A 25 -4.45 -5.41 -4.90
N ILE A 26 -3.49 -5.18 -5.80
CA ILE A 26 -2.66 -6.25 -6.38
C ILE A 26 -1.85 -6.97 -5.30
N SER A 27 -1.27 -6.22 -4.36
CA SER A 27 -0.48 -6.80 -3.26
C SER A 27 -1.36 -7.59 -2.28
N ALA A 28 -2.61 -7.19 -2.10
CA ALA A 28 -3.59 -7.83 -1.23
C ALA A 28 -4.24 -9.09 -1.87
N GLN A 29 -4.33 -9.17 -3.19
CA GLN A 29 -4.95 -10.31 -3.91
C GLN A 29 -4.47 -11.69 -3.44
N PRO A 30 -3.17 -12.02 -3.40
CA PRO A 30 -2.74 -13.35 -2.96
C PRO A 30 -3.06 -13.61 -1.49
N LEU A 31 -3.13 -12.57 -0.65
CA LEU A 31 -3.48 -12.68 0.77
C LEU A 31 -4.99 -12.88 0.96
N LEU A 32 -5.82 -12.30 0.10
CA LEU A 32 -7.27 -12.53 0.06
C LEU A 32 -7.58 -13.96 -0.39
N VAL A 33 -6.88 -14.44 -1.42
CA VAL A 33 -7.04 -15.81 -1.95
C VAL A 33 -6.61 -16.86 -0.93
N ASP A 34 -5.58 -16.57 -0.13
CA ASP A 34 -5.11 -17.44 0.97
C ASP A 34 -5.91 -17.23 2.27
N GLU A 35 -7.00 -16.45 2.23
CA GLU A 35 -7.87 -16.09 3.37
C GLU A 35 -7.11 -15.50 4.57
N SER A 36 -5.88 -15.02 4.35
CA SER A 36 -5.03 -14.39 5.36
C SER A 36 -5.55 -13.01 5.77
N ILE A 37 -6.29 -12.34 4.87
CA ILE A 37 -6.98 -11.07 5.10
C ILE A 37 -8.36 -11.12 4.46
N ASN A 38 -9.22 -10.14 4.77
CA ASN A 38 -10.53 -9.97 4.15
C ASN A 38 -10.61 -8.64 3.38
N GLU A 39 -11.59 -8.50 2.48
CA GLU A 39 -11.84 -7.28 1.70
C GLU A 39 -11.99 -6.04 2.58
N ASN A 40 -12.63 -6.18 3.76
CA ASN A 40 -12.78 -5.09 4.72
C ASN A 40 -11.43 -4.56 5.24
N TYR A 41 -10.38 -5.39 5.25
CA TYR A 41 -9.03 -4.97 5.62
C TYR A 41 -8.41 -4.05 4.55
N VAL A 42 -8.64 -4.34 3.27
CA VAL A 42 -8.17 -3.50 2.17
C VAL A 42 -8.87 -2.14 2.19
N GLU A 43 -10.18 -2.12 2.43
CA GLU A 43 -10.95 -0.89 2.59
C GLU A 43 -10.47 -0.06 3.79
N ALA A 44 -10.11 -0.70 4.91
CA ALA A 44 -9.54 -0.02 6.06
C ALA A 44 -8.19 0.66 5.74
N ILE A 45 -7.37 0.07 4.87
CA ILE A 45 -6.12 0.69 4.42
C ILE A 45 -6.41 1.94 3.58
N PHE A 46 -7.41 1.90 2.70
CA PHE A 46 -7.78 3.07 1.89
C PHE A 46 -8.26 4.22 2.76
N ARG A 47 -9.15 3.95 3.71
CA ARG A 47 -9.64 4.96 4.67
C ARG A 47 -8.49 5.52 5.50
N SER A 48 -7.63 4.66 6.03
CA SER A 48 -6.48 5.09 6.83
C SER A 48 -5.50 5.95 6.03
N HIS A 49 -5.30 5.66 4.74
CA HIS A 49 -4.49 6.50 3.87
C HIS A 49 -5.15 7.88 3.62
N GLU A 50 -6.47 7.93 3.45
CA GLU A 50 -7.20 9.19 3.28
C GLU A 50 -7.19 10.04 4.55
N GLU A 51 -7.27 9.41 5.72
CA GLU A 51 -7.30 10.11 7.03
C GLU A 51 -5.90 10.50 7.53
N LEU A 52 -4.89 9.65 7.36
CA LEU A 52 -3.56 9.81 7.96
C LEU A 52 -2.46 10.13 6.93
N GLY A 53 -2.75 9.99 5.64
CA GLY A 53 -1.74 9.98 4.58
C GLY A 53 -0.97 8.64 4.50
N PRO A 54 0.10 8.57 3.67
CA PRO A 54 0.86 7.34 3.41
C PRO A 54 1.75 6.88 4.59
N TYR A 55 1.15 6.46 5.69
CA TYR A 55 1.85 6.03 6.92
C TYR A 55 2.72 4.77 6.74
N TYR A 56 2.42 3.96 5.72
CA TYR A 56 3.11 2.69 5.43
C TYR A 56 4.30 2.84 4.47
N VAL A 57 4.60 4.06 4.02
CA VAL A 57 5.77 4.34 3.17
C VAL A 57 6.99 4.52 4.08
N LEU A 58 7.73 3.42 4.29
CA LEU A 58 8.89 3.37 5.19
C LEU A 58 10.13 4.11 4.67
N ALA A 59 10.17 4.44 3.38
CA ALA A 59 11.20 5.29 2.81
C ALA A 59 10.57 6.22 1.76
N PRO A 60 10.69 7.55 1.90
CA PRO A 60 10.32 8.43 0.81
C PRO A 60 11.21 8.09 -0.39
N ARG A 61 10.60 7.72 -1.52
CA ARG A 61 11.30 7.87 -2.80
C ARG A 61 11.60 9.36 -2.88
N SER A 62 12.88 9.75 -2.85
CA SER A 62 13.29 11.13 -3.13
C SER A 62 12.68 11.54 -4.46
N GLY A 63 11.61 12.34 -4.41
CA GLY A 63 10.76 12.50 -5.58
C GLY A 63 9.52 13.38 -5.44
N ASN A 64 9.24 14.00 -4.29
CA ASN A 64 8.60 15.32 -4.14
C ASN A 64 8.06 15.53 -2.72
N ALA A 65 8.81 16.32 -1.94
CA ALA A 65 8.22 17.06 -0.84
C ALA A 65 7.35 18.18 -1.41
N SER A 66 6.10 17.87 -1.76
CA SER A 66 5.08 18.91 -1.97
C SER A 66 4.64 19.39 -0.58
N ARG A 67 5.53 20.15 0.05
CA ARG A 67 5.22 21.02 1.20
C ARG A 67 4.03 21.87 0.78
N THR A 68 2.91 21.77 1.47
CA THR A 68 1.80 22.73 1.35
C THR A 68 2.35 24.12 1.70
N PRO A 69 2.42 25.10 0.78
CA PRO A 69 2.72 26.47 1.13
C PRO A 69 1.39 27.20 1.29
N GLY A 70 0.93 27.41 2.53
CA GLY A 70 -0.29 28.18 2.71
C GLY A 70 -0.85 28.20 4.12
N ALA A 71 -0.22 28.99 5.01
CA ALA A 71 -0.91 29.67 6.10
C ALA A 71 -0.08 30.88 6.51
N GLY A 72 -0.11 31.90 5.64
CA GLY A 72 0.13 33.27 6.05
C GLY A 72 -1.22 33.94 6.27
N SER A 73 -1.51 34.29 7.52
CA SER A 73 -2.33 35.43 7.96
C SER A 73 -2.06 35.63 9.45
#